data_AF-A0A2I0WG59-F1
#
_entry.id   AF-A0A2I0WG59-F1
#
_cell.length_a   1.000
_cell.length_b   1.000
_cell.length_c   1.000
_cell.angle_alpha   90.00
_cell.angle_beta   90.00
_cell.angle_gamma   90.00
#
_symmetry.space_group_name_H-M   'P 1'
#
loop_
_entity.id
_entity.type
_entity.pdbx_description
1 polymer ?
#
loop_
_entity_poly.entity_id
_entity_poly.type
_entity_poly.pdbx_seq_one_letter_code
_entity_poly.pdbx_strand_id
1 'polypeptide(L)' 'MLSKGQGTTMGTYEQLICALEKDNRPEEAHTIWVKKISYDLHSVPWRFCDLMLSIYYRNNMLERLVKVHLDFAYLNVSHL' A
#
# COMPACT_ATOMS: atom_id res chain seq x y z
N MET A 1 1.09 14.00 -18.80
CA MET A 1 1.50 14.43 -17.45
C MET A 1 0.25 14.73 -16.65
N LEU A 2 0.03 14.06 -15.51
CA LEU A 2 -1.11 14.35 -14.62
C LEU A 2 -0.82 15.63 -13.83
N SER A 3 -1.72 16.61 -13.90
CA SER A 3 -1.60 17.90 -13.21
C SER A 3 -1.68 17.74 -11.68
N LYS A 4 -1.06 18.68 -10.95
CA LYS A 4 -1.13 18.78 -9.48
C LYS A 4 -2.61 18.80 -9.04
N GLY A 5 -3.06 17.70 -8.42
CA GLY A 5 -4.42 17.55 -7.88
C GLY A 5 -5.32 16.55 -8.61
N GLN A 6 -4.98 16.07 -9.81
CA GLN A 6 -5.85 15.17 -10.60
C GLN A 6 -5.48 13.67 -10.50
N GLY A 7 -4.39 13.31 -9.82
CA GLY A 7 -3.93 11.92 -9.65
C GLY A 7 -3.51 11.55 -8.22
N THR A 8 -3.94 12.34 -7.24
CA THR A 8 -3.53 12.25 -5.83
C THR A 8 -4.65 11.76 -4.91
N THR A 9 -5.60 10.99 -5.44
CA THR A 9 -6.60 10.31 -4.60
C THR A 9 -6.14 8.88 -4.33
N MET A 10 -6.53 8.33 -3.18
CA MET A 10 -6.17 6.97 -2.79
C MET A 10 -6.55 5.93 -3.85
N GLY A 11 -7.65 6.14 -4.58
CA GLY A 11 -8.09 5.30 -5.69
C GLY A 11 -7.15 5.31 -6.91
N THR A 12 -6.50 6.44 -7.22
CA THR A 12 -5.49 6.48 -8.29
C THR A 12 -4.26 5.67 -7.91
N TYR A 13 -3.82 5.77 -6.65
CA TYR A 13 -2.71 4.97 -6.16
C TYR A 13 -3.07 3.47 -6.13
N GLU A 14 -4.30 3.12 -5.76
CA GLU A 14 -4.78 1.73 -5.78
C GLU A 14 -4.76 1.14 -7.19
N GLN A 15 -5.24 1.87 -8.19
CA GLN A 15 -5.18 1.44 -9.59
C GLN A 15 -3.74 1.28 -10.09
N LEU A 16 -2.84 2.21 -9.71
CA LEU A 16 -1.43 2.13 -10.08
C LEU A 16 -0.73 0.91 -9.45
N ILE A 17 -0.99 0.64 -8.16
CA ILE A 17 -0.43 -0.54 -7.49
C ILE A 17 -1.02 -1.83 -8.07
N CYS A 18 -2.31 -1.86 -8.40
CA CYS A 18 -2.92 -2.99 -9.13
C CYS A 18 -2.23 -3.24 -10.48
N ALA A 19 -1.90 -2.19 -11.23
CA ALA A 19 -1.19 -2.34 -12.50
C ALA A 19 0.22 -2.91 -12.29
N LEU A 20 0.96 -2.40 -11.29
CA LEU A 20 2.30 -2.89 -10.97
C LEU A 20 2.31 -4.33 -10.44
N GLU A 21 1.27 -4.74 -9.72
CA GLU A 21 1.09 -6.13 -9.29
C GLU A 21 0.93 -7.07 -10.49
N LYS A 22 0.07 -6.71 -11.45
CA LYS A 22 -0.13 -7.49 -12.69
C LYS A 22 1.11 -7.55 -13.57
N ASP A 23 1.93 -6.51 -13.55
CA ASP A 23 3.21 -6.46 -14.26
C ASP A 23 4.34 -7.17 -13.50
N ASN A 24 4.07 -7.75 -12.33
CA ASN A 24 5.06 -8.36 -11.44
C ASN A 24 6.22 -7.42 -11.06
N ARG A 25 5.89 -6.17 -10.71
CA ARG A 25 6.83 -5.09 -10.33
C ARG A 25 6.68 -4.70 -8.86
N PRO A 26 6.99 -5.59 -7.91
CA PRO A 26 6.67 -5.41 -6.49
C PRO A 26 7.49 -4.29 -5.81
N GLU A 27 8.72 -4.04 -6.24
CA GLU A 27 9.57 -2.99 -5.69
C GLU A 27 9.06 -1.58 -5.99
N GLU A 28 8.46 -1.40 -7.17
CA GLU A 28 7.85 -0.13 -7.56
C GLU A 28 6.55 0.11 -6.80
N ALA A 29 5.73 -0.94 -6.63
CA ALA A 29 4.54 -0.90 -5.78
C ALA A 29 4.91 -0.53 -4.34
N HIS A 30 5.97 -1.16 -3.78
CA HIS A 30 6.48 -0.81 -2.46
C HIS A 30 6.96 0.65 -2.38
N THR A 31 7.69 1.11 -3.39
CA THR A 31 8.20 2.48 -3.41
C THR A 31 7.07 3.51 -3.38
N ILE A 32 5.98 3.26 -4.11
CA ILE A 32 4.78 4.10 -4.08
C ILE A 32 4.11 4.03 -2.71
N TRP A 33 3.93 2.82 -2.18
CA TRP A 33 3.35 2.61 -0.86
C TRP A 33 4.04 3.45 0.21
N VAL A 34 5.37 3.34 0.32
CA VAL A 34 6.15 4.06 1.34
C VAL A 34 6.11 5.58 1.12
N LYS A 35 6.23 6.03 -0.14
CA LYS A 35 6.36 7.46 -0.43
C LYS A 35 5.04 8.22 -0.44
N LYS A 36 3.93 7.55 -0.73
CA LYS A 36 2.66 8.20 -1.07
C LYS A 36 1.46 7.73 -0.25
N ILE A 37 1.59 6.64 0.50
CA ILE A 37 0.43 6.01 1.14
C ILE A 37 0.66 5.80 2.63
N SER A 38 1.79 5.20 3.01
CA SER A 38 2.04 4.76 4.39
C SER A 38 2.22 5.88 5.42
N TYR A 39 2.21 7.15 5.02
CA TYR A 39 2.27 8.29 5.94
C TYR A 39 0.93 8.55 6.64
N ASP A 40 -0.19 8.12 6.05
CA ASP A 40 -1.53 8.26 6.60
C ASP A 40 -2.31 6.95 6.40
N LEU A 41 -1.93 5.94 7.18
CA LEU A 41 -2.53 4.60 7.14
C LEU A 41 -4.02 4.60 7.57
N HIS A 42 -4.47 5.59 8.35
CA HIS A 42 -5.87 5.70 8.76
C HIS A 42 -6.81 5.98 7.58
N SER A 43 -6.32 6.71 6.59
CA SER A 43 -7.08 7.02 5.38
C SER A 43 -7.03 5.90 4.33
N VAL A 44 -6.27 4.82 4.57
CA VAL A 44 -6.11 3.72 3.62
C VAL A 44 -7.26 2.73 3.76
N PRO A 45 -8.02 2.46 2.69
CA PRO A 45 -9.05 1.42 2.71
C PRO A 45 -8.43 0.05 3.00
N TRP A 46 -9.07 -0.75 3.87
CA TRP A 46 -8.62 -2.11 4.22
C TRP A 46 -8.32 -3.00 3.00
N ARG A 47 -9.12 -2.90 1.93
CA ARG A 47 -8.88 -3.65 0.69
C ARG A 47 -7.53 -3.32 0.03
N PHE A 48 -7.06 -2.09 0.19
CA PHE A 48 -5.79 -1.64 -0.38
C PHE A 48 -4.62 -2.16 0.48
N CYS A 49 -4.81 -2.27 1.79
CA CYS A 49 -3.87 -2.94 2.69
C CYS A 49 -3.73 -4.42 2.32
N ASP A 50 -4.87 -5.10 2.10
CA ASP A 50 -4.89 -6.51 1.68
C ASP A 50 -4.15 -6.74 0.35
N LEU A 51 -4.32 -5.83 -0.62
CA LEU A 51 -3.56 -5.83 -1.86
C LEU A 51 -2.04 -5.79 -1.60
N MET A 52 -1.57 -4.91 -0.72
CA MET A 52 -0.14 -4.82 -0.39
C MET A 52 0.39 -6.04 0.34
N LEU A 53 -0.37 -6.58 1.29
CA LEU A 53 -0.01 -7.82 1.98
C LEU A 53 0.10 -8.98 0.99
N SER A 54 -0.84 -9.08 0.05
CA SER A 54 -0.82 -10.06 -1.04
C SER A 54 0.40 -9.93 -1.94
N ILE A 55 0.75 -8.70 -2.36
CA ILE A 55 1.96 -8.43 -3.17
C ILE A 55 3.20 -8.90 -2.42
N TYR A 56 3.35 -8.54 -1.15
CA TYR A 56 4.53 -8.91 -0.38
C TYR A 56 4.63 -10.41 -0.14
N TYR A 57 3.51 -11.07 0.14
CA TYR A 57 3.47 -12.50 0.36
C TYR A 57 3.91 -13.27 -0.90
N ARG A 58 3.31 -12.98 -2.05
CA ARG A 58 3.60 -13.67 -3.33
C ARG A 58 5.03 -13.46 -3.83
N ASN A 59 5.66 -12.36 -3.43
CA ASN A 59 7.01 -11.99 -3.85
C ASN A 59 8.09 -12.25 -2.78
N ASN A 60 7.78 -13.03 -1.73
CA ASN A 60 8.72 -13.36 -0.64
C ASN A 60 9.30 -12.13 0.10
N MET A 61 8.56 -11.03 0.16
CA MET A 61 8.98 -9.77 0.82
C MET A 61 8.53 -9.75 2.30
N LEU A 62 8.86 -10.81 3.04
CA LEU A 62 8.26 -11.13 4.35
C LEU A 62 8.51 -10.05 5.42
N GLU A 63 9.68 -9.41 5.42
CA GLU A 63 9.98 -8.33 6.37
C GLU A 63 9.01 -7.14 6.20
N ARG A 64 8.75 -6.75 4.95
CA ARG A 64 7.84 -5.66 4.61
C ARG A 64 6.39 -6.02 4.88
N LEU A 65 6.03 -7.30 4.69
CA LEU A 65 4.73 -7.84 5.08
C LEU A 65 4.49 -7.72 6.58
N VAL A 66 5.42 -8.21 7.40
CA VAL A 66 5.32 -8.15 8.86
C VAL A 66 5.23 -6.71 9.32
N LYS A 67 6.03 -5.82 8.75
CA LYS A 67 5.97 -4.39 9.08
C LYS A 67 4.57 -3.80 8.84
N VAL A 68 4.00 -3.99 7.65
CA VAL A 68 2.66 -3.46 7.34
C VAL A 68 1.59 -4.07 8.24
N HIS A 69 1.66 -5.38 8.48
CA HIS A 69 0.71 -6.06 9.38
C HIS A 69 0.76 -5.50 10.80
N LEU A 70 1.96 -5.30 11.35
CA LEU A 70 2.15 -4.70 12.66
C LEU A 70 1.65 -3.25 12.70
N ASP A 71 2.01 -2.43 11.71
CA ASP A 71 1.60 -1.03 11.64
C ASP A 71 0.05 -0.93 11.69
N PHE A 72 -0.69 -1.81 11.00
CA PHE A 72 -2.16 -1.86 11.09
C PHE A 72 -2.68 -2.42 12.42
N ALA A 73 -2.04 -3.44 12.97
CA ALA A 73 -2.43 -4.00 14.27
C ALA A 73 -2.30 -2.97 15.39
N TYR A 74 -1.22 -2.19 15.42
CA TYR A 74 -1.02 -1.10 16.39
C TYR A 74 -2.09 -0.03 16.27
N LEU A 75 -2.47 0.36 15.05
CA LEU A 75 -3.56 1.32 14.85
C LEU A 75 -4.88 0.81 15.41
N ASN A 76 -5.23 -0.46 15.19
CA ASN A 76 -6.46 -1.05 15.75
C ASN A 76 -6.44 -1.15 17.29
N VAL A 77 -5.29 -1.43 17.90
CA VAL A 77 -5.16 -1.53 19.36
C VAL A 77 -5.19 -0.15 20.03
N SER A 78 -4.72 0.90 19.36
CA SER A 78 -4.71 2.28 19.87
C SER A 78 -6.10 2.91 20.04
N HIS A 79 -7.16 2.21 19.59
CA HIS A 79 -8.55 2.65 19.68
C HIS A 79 -9.38 1.83 20.69
N LEU A 80 -8.75 0.92 21.46
CA LEU A 80 -9.33 0.17 22.58
C LEU A 80 -8.86 0.75 23.92
#